data_AF-M8EGU2-F1
#
_entry.id   AF-M8EGU2-F1
#
_cell.length_a   1.000
_cell.length_b   1.000
_cell.length_c   1.000
_cell.angle_alpha   90.00
_cell.angle_beta   90.00
_cell.angle_gamma   90.00
#
_symmetry.space_group_name_H-M   'P 1'
#
loop_
_entity.id
_entity.type
_entity.pdbx_description
1 polymer ?
#
loop_
_entity_poly.entity_id
_entity_poly.type
_entity_poly.pdbx_seq_one_letter_code
_entity_poly.pdbx_strand_id
1 'polypeptide(L)'
;MKIQYVQKEVFLGNQKYFCLTVDTVNLYSCEFDKNMYMIFGDQRALQELACIFLLASQNRDKIIYLRHTDKFLPEDLHSFSTSDRNDELVLLHHSLQANTGLWKDLRERFRTQKGNKKSYTCNPRRFADLGHDDYQKFAFAENKDKILVKSKYETLFLIGSKSVFEVASGLFEPLSRAGAGEYRRNGGHAHVHLDIFTGKHQGLCVDYYDKALWNKK
;
A
#
# COMPACT_ATOMS: atom_id res chain seq x y z
N MET A 1 -9.93 -5.35 -13.40
CA MET A 1 -10.15 -5.71 -11.98
C MET A 1 -11.18 -4.78 -11.36
N LYS A 2 -11.97 -5.26 -10.39
CA LYS A 2 -12.98 -4.47 -9.68
C LYS A 2 -12.68 -4.50 -8.18
N ILE A 3 -12.37 -3.34 -7.59
CA ILE A 3 -12.13 -3.16 -6.15
C ILE A 3 -13.44 -2.75 -5.49
N GLN A 4 -13.84 -3.45 -4.44
CA GLN A 4 -15.00 -3.10 -3.63
C GLN A 4 -14.54 -2.28 -2.43
N TYR A 5 -15.29 -1.24 -2.08
CA TYR A 5 -15.00 -0.43 -0.90
C TYR A 5 -16.28 0.12 -0.27
N VAL A 6 -16.18 0.48 1.00
CA VAL A 6 -17.22 1.22 1.71
C VAL A 6 -16.80 2.68 1.82
N GLN A 7 -17.54 3.58 1.18
CA GLN A 7 -17.33 5.01 1.32
C GLN A 7 -18.02 5.51 2.60
N LYS A 8 -17.25 6.15 3.48
CA LYS A 8 -17.69 6.70 4.75
C LYS A 8 -17.36 8.19 4.83
N GLU A 9 -18.17 8.89 5.60
CA GLU A 9 -17.98 10.29 5.93
C GLU A 9 -18.02 10.42 7.44
N VAL A 10 -17.00 11.04 8.02
CA VAL A 10 -16.94 11.30 9.46
C VAL A 10 -16.51 12.73 9.74
N PHE A 11 -16.98 13.26 10.85
CA PHE A 11 -16.50 14.52 11.41
C PHE A 11 -15.58 14.25 12.59
N LEU A 12 -14.48 15.00 12.66
CA LEU A 12 -13.62 15.07 13.83
C LEU A 12 -13.36 16.55 14.13
N GLY A 13 -13.97 17.04 15.22
CA GLY A 13 -14.14 18.47 15.43
C GLY A 13 -14.95 19.10 14.29
N ASN A 14 -14.46 20.20 13.73
CA ASN A 14 -15.10 20.90 12.61
C ASN A 14 -14.62 20.40 11.24
N GLN A 15 -13.71 19.42 11.20
CA GLN A 15 -13.16 18.90 9.96
C GLN A 15 -13.93 17.65 9.51
N LYS A 16 -14.32 17.65 8.24
CA LYS A 16 -14.96 16.52 7.56
C LYS A 16 -13.91 15.69 6.82
N TYR A 17 -14.02 14.36 6.95
CA TYR A 17 -13.14 13.39 6.30
C TYR A 17 -13.94 12.36 5.53
N PHE A 18 -13.50 12.08 4.30
CA PHE A 18 -13.99 10.96 3.50
C PHE A 18 -13.00 9.81 3.54
N CYS A 19 -13.50 8.60 3.76
CA CYS A 19 -12.69 7.39 3.77
C CYS A 19 -13.28 6.34 2.83
N LEU A 20 -12.41 5.74 2.01
CA LEU A 20 -12.71 4.58 1.19
C LEU A 20 -12.08 3.38 1.88
N THR A 21 -12.89 2.60 2.60
CA THR A 21 -12.41 1.40 3.30
C THR A 21 -12.42 0.20 2.35
N VAL A 22 -11.27 -0.43 2.16
CA VAL A 22 -11.07 -1.65 1.36
C VAL A 22 -10.67 -2.77 2.31
N ASP A 23 -11.32 -3.93 2.20
CA ASP A 23 -10.87 -5.13 2.91
C ASP A 23 -9.95 -5.93 1.99
N THR A 24 -8.76 -6.29 2.48
CA THR A 24 -7.74 -6.98 1.69
C THR A 24 -7.43 -8.34 2.31
N VAL A 25 -7.25 -9.34 1.45
CA VAL A 25 -6.87 -10.71 1.82
C VAL A 25 -5.47 -11.00 1.27
N ASN A 26 -4.65 -11.74 2.01
CA ASN A 26 -3.27 -12.08 1.63
C ASN A 26 -2.40 -10.86 1.29
N LEU A 27 -2.67 -9.72 1.95
CA LEU A 27 -1.84 -8.53 1.89
C LEU A 27 -1.35 -8.24 3.30
N TYR A 28 -0.04 -8.15 3.46
CA TYR A 28 0.61 -7.94 4.75
C TYR A 28 1.50 -6.71 4.68
N SER A 29 1.57 -5.93 5.76
CA SER A 29 2.50 -4.82 5.84
C SER A 29 3.10 -4.67 7.23
N CYS A 30 4.36 -4.21 7.28
CA CYS A 30 5.09 -4.05 8.52
C CYS A 30 6.27 -3.08 8.37
N GLU A 31 6.78 -2.62 9.50
CA GLU A 31 8.09 -2.00 9.61
C GLU A 31 9.16 -3.09 9.86
N PHE A 32 10.10 -3.22 8.93
CA PHE A 32 11.20 -4.18 9.00
C PHE A 32 12.30 -3.69 9.95
N ASP A 33 12.70 -2.44 9.75
CA ASP A 33 13.63 -1.70 10.59
C ASP A 33 13.23 -0.22 10.54
N LYS A 34 13.89 0.62 11.35
CA LYS A 34 13.64 2.05 11.42
C LYS A 34 13.65 2.68 10.03
N ASN A 35 12.49 3.18 9.59
CA ASN A 35 12.26 3.78 8.27
C ASN A 35 12.37 2.82 7.07
N MET A 36 12.39 1.51 7.29
CA MET A 36 12.38 0.48 6.26
C MET A 36 11.10 -0.32 6.37
N TYR A 37 10.25 -0.24 5.35
CA TYR A 37 8.90 -0.79 5.37
C TYR A 37 8.74 -1.87 4.32
N MET A 38 7.89 -2.84 4.61
CA MET A 38 7.62 -3.95 3.70
C MET A 38 6.12 -4.12 3.50
N ILE A 39 5.74 -4.48 2.28
CA ILE A 39 4.41 -4.95 1.92
C ILE A 39 4.58 -6.29 1.21
N PHE A 40 3.84 -7.30 1.63
CA PHE A 40 3.84 -8.63 1.04
C PHE A 40 2.48 -8.92 0.44
N GLY A 41 2.46 -9.58 -0.70
CA GLY A 41 1.19 -10.03 -1.27
C GLY A 41 1.34 -11.14 -2.28
N ASP A 42 0.29 -11.95 -2.41
CA ASP A 42 0.20 -12.93 -3.49
C ASP A 42 -0.10 -12.25 -4.84
N GLN A 43 -0.23 -13.06 -5.89
CA GLN A 43 -0.53 -12.55 -7.23
C GLN A 43 -1.78 -11.65 -7.26
N ARG A 44 -2.84 -12.02 -6.55
CA ARG A 44 -4.07 -11.24 -6.54
C ARG A 44 -3.93 -9.99 -5.67
N ALA A 45 -3.36 -10.12 -4.48
CA ALA A 45 -3.18 -9.01 -3.56
C ALA A 45 -2.32 -7.89 -4.16
N LEU A 46 -1.27 -8.23 -4.92
CA LEU A 46 -0.42 -7.26 -5.60
C LEU A 46 -1.13 -6.56 -6.78
N GLN A 47 -2.02 -7.26 -7.49
CA GLN A 47 -2.88 -6.63 -8.51
C GLN A 47 -3.91 -5.69 -7.87
N GLU A 48 -4.46 -6.06 -6.71
CA GLU A 48 -5.34 -5.19 -5.93
C GLU A 48 -4.57 -3.96 -5.44
N LEU A 49 -3.34 -4.14 -4.95
CA LEU A 49 -2.46 -3.04 -4.52
C LEU A 49 -2.19 -2.04 -5.66
N ALA A 50 -1.94 -2.52 -6.88
CA ALA A 50 -1.80 -1.65 -8.07
C ALA A 50 -3.04 -0.78 -8.27
N CYS A 51 -4.22 -1.39 -8.23
CA CYS A 51 -5.48 -0.68 -8.34
C CYS A 51 -5.75 0.27 -7.18
N ILE A 52 -5.30 -0.05 -5.98
CA ILE A 52 -5.45 0.79 -4.78
C ILE A 52 -4.57 2.04 -4.87
N PHE A 53 -3.34 1.92 -5.38
CA PHE A 53 -2.49 3.08 -5.68
C PHE A 53 -3.15 3.99 -6.73
N LEU A 54 -3.75 3.42 -7.78
CA LEU A 54 -4.51 4.19 -8.77
C LEU A 54 -5.77 4.82 -8.19
N LEU A 55 -6.43 4.16 -7.23
CA LEU A 55 -7.55 4.74 -6.51
C LEU A 55 -7.10 5.95 -5.67
N ALA A 56 -5.97 5.83 -4.96
CA ALA A 56 -5.39 6.92 -4.19
C ALA A 56 -4.97 8.11 -5.09
N SER A 57 -4.40 7.82 -6.27
CA SER A 57 -3.96 8.86 -7.22
C SER A 57 -5.13 9.70 -7.77
N GLN A 58 -6.32 9.12 -7.85
CA GLN A 58 -7.54 9.76 -8.36
C GLN A 58 -8.38 10.43 -7.27
N ASN A 59 -8.03 10.27 -5.99
CA ASN A 59 -8.83 10.74 -4.87
C ASN A 59 -8.01 11.63 -3.92
N ARG A 60 -7.78 12.86 -4.37
CA ARG A 60 -7.00 13.88 -3.65
C ARG A 60 -7.54 14.26 -2.27
N ASP A 61 -8.83 14.09 -2.07
CA ASP A 61 -9.62 14.53 -0.91
C ASP A 61 -10.05 13.38 0.02
N LYS A 62 -9.56 12.16 -0.21
CA LYS A 62 -10.01 10.96 0.52
C LYS A 62 -8.85 10.21 1.14
N ILE A 63 -9.16 9.57 2.26
CA ILE A 63 -8.32 8.55 2.89
C ILE A 63 -8.69 7.21 2.26
N ILE A 64 -7.72 6.47 1.73
CA ILE A 64 -7.90 5.08 1.32
C ILE A 64 -7.38 4.21 2.45
N TYR A 65 -8.27 3.47 3.10
CA TYR A 65 -7.95 2.68 4.30
C TYR A 65 -8.12 1.20 4.01
N LEU A 66 -7.01 0.48 4.02
CA LEU A 66 -6.94 -0.95 3.80
C LEU A 66 -6.97 -1.65 5.16
N ARG A 67 -8.02 -2.45 5.36
CA ARG A 67 -8.14 -3.33 6.51
C ARG A 67 -7.71 -4.70 6.08
N HIS A 68 -6.61 -5.17 6.64
CA HIS A 68 -6.22 -6.56 6.47
C HIS A 68 -7.17 -7.45 7.26
N THR A 69 -7.65 -8.50 6.59
CA THR A 69 -8.46 -9.54 7.22
C THR A 69 -7.65 -10.28 8.27
N ASP A 70 -6.37 -10.56 7.96
CA ASP A 70 -5.41 -11.14 8.88
C ASP A 70 -4.81 -10.04 9.75
N LYS A 71 -4.90 -10.19 11.08
CA LYS A 71 -4.37 -9.21 12.06
C LYS A 71 -2.91 -9.45 12.44
N PHE A 72 -2.38 -10.59 12.06
CA PHE A 72 -1.02 -11.00 12.38
C PHE A 72 -0.30 -11.39 11.09
N LEU A 73 1.01 -11.18 11.09
CA LEU A 73 1.90 -11.69 10.07
C LEU A 73 1.94 -13.22 10.17
N PRO A 74 1.96 -13.94 9.03
CA PRO A 74 2.38 -15.33 8.97
C PRO A 74 3.76 -15.53 9.61
N GLU A 75 4.00 -16.69 10.21
CA GLU A 75 5.26 -17.03 10.89
C GLU A 75 6.49 -16.84 9.98
N ASP A 76 6.36 -17.19 8.69
CA ASP A 76 7.42 -17.00 7.70
C ASP A 76 7.85 -15.54 7.53
N LEU A 77 6.97 -14.60 7.86
CA LEU A 77 7.22 -13.16 7.78
C LEU A 77 7.72 -12.54 9.09
N HIS A 78 7.80 -13.29 10.19
CA HIS A 78 8.23 -12.76 11.50
C HIS A 78 9.68 -12.27 11.48
N SER A 79 10.53 -12.84 10.64
CA SER A 79 11.91 -12.36 10.45
C SER A 79 12.00 -10.98 9.78
N PHE A 80 10.90 -10.49 9.21
CA PHE A 80 10.82 -9.21 8.51
C PHE A 80 10.13 -8.11 9.32
N SER A 81 9.97 -8.30 10.64
CA SER A 81 9.33 -7.30 11.50
C SER A 81 9.75 -7.51 12.95
N THR A 82 9.85 -6.42 13.71
CA THR A 82 9.99 -6.52 15.18
C THR A 82 8.66 -6.80 15.88
N SER A 83 7.56 -6.86 15.14
CA SER A 83 6.20 -7.13 15.63
C SER A 83 5.53 -8.23 14.80
N ASP A 84 4.74 -9.07 15.43
CA ASP A 84 3.88 -10.06 14.76
C ASP A 84 2.61 -9.45 14.15
N ARG A 85 2.39 -8.13 14.29
CA ARG A 85 1.20 -7.44 13.78
C ARG A 85 1.29 -7.21 12.28
N ASN A 86 0.17 -7.45 11.61
CA ASN A 86 -0.03 -6.99 10.25
C ASN A 86 -0.58 -5.56 10.29
N ASP A 87 0.31 -4.58 10.11
CA ASP A 87 -0.04 -3.17 10.16
C ASP A 87 -1.07 -2.86 9.08
N GLU A 88 -2.15 -2.16 9.44
CA GLU A 88 -3.12 -1.69 8.44
C GLU A 88 -2.46 -0.67 7.48
N LEU A 89 -2.94 -0.56 6.25
CA LEU A 89 -2.37 0.37 5.28
C LEU A 89 -3.31 1.56 5.02
N VAL A 90 -2.77 2.76 5.03
CA VAL A 90 -3.50 3.99 4.69
C VAL A 90 -2.77 4.72 3.57
N LEU A 91 -3.47 4.99 2.47
CA LEU A 91 -2.98 5.84 1.40
C LEU A 91 -3.76 7.14 1.39
N LEU A 92 -3.06 8.27 1.29
CA LEU A 92 -3.70 9.57 1.15
C LEU A 92 -2.85 10.51 0.31
N HIS A 93 -3.53 11.41 -0.40
CA HIS A 93 -2.84 12.45 -1.15
C HIS A 93 -2.27 13.51 -0.19
N HIS A 94 -1.02 13.94 -0.39
CA HIS A 94 -0.33 14.86 0.52
C HIS A 94 -1.08 16.18 0.77
N SER A 95 -1.86 16.64 -0.20
CA SER A 95 -2.69 17.85 -0.06
C SER A 95 -3.82 17.75 0.95
N LEU A 96 -4.20 16.54 1.37
CA LEU A 96 -5.19 16.36 2.44
C LEU A 96 -4.64 16.88 3.77
N GLN A 97 -3.31 16.98 3.92
CA GLN A 97 -2.61 17.44 5.12
C GLN A 97 -3.14 16.75 6.40
N ALA A 98 -3.56 15.48 6.27
CA ALA A 98 -4.16 14.74 7.37
C ALA A 98 -3.15 14.55 8.51
N ASN A 99 -3.54 14.97 9.72
CA ASN A 99 -2.74 14.74 10.91
C ASN A 99 -2.83 13.27 11.32
N THR A 100 -1.78 12.48 11.04
CA THR A 100 -1.71 11.06 11.42
C THR A 100 -1.79 10.84 12.93
N GLY A 101 -1.56 11.87 13.75
CA GLY A 101 -1.79 11.81 15.20
C GLY A 101 -3.24 11.63 15.61
N LEU A 102 -4.19 12.04 14.75
CA LEU A 102 -5.63 11.87 14.97
C LEU A 102 -6.15 10.53 14.44
N TRP A 103 -5.27 9.68 13.90
CA TRP A 103 -5.68 8.46 13.23
C TRP A 103 -6.44 7.51 14.13
N LYS A 104 -6.05 7.35 15.40
CA LYS A 104 -6.75 6.47 16.34
C LYS A 104 -8.24 6.83 16.44
N ASP A 105 -8.56 8.11 16.56
CA ASP A 105 -9.93 8.61 16.68
C ASP A 105 -10.69 8.53 15.35
N LEU A 106 -10.02 8.87 14.23
CA LEU A 106 -10.60 8.73 12.89
C LEU A 106 -10.92 7.27 12.56
N ARG A 107 -9.98 6.36 12.82
CA ARG A 107 -10.12 4.92 12.60
C ARG A 107 -11.32 4.36 13.35
N GLU A 108 -11.51 4.76 14.61
CA GLU A 108 -12.65 4.30 15.40
C GLU A 108 -13.98 4.82 14.86
N ARG A 109 -14.04 6.11 14.46
CA ARG A 109 -15.22 6.67 13.79
C ARG A 109 -15.50 5.96 12.47
N PHE A 110 -14.48 5.67 11.66
CA PHE A 110 -14.67 4.89 10.43
C PHE A 110 -15.16 3.48 10.70
N ARG A 111 -14.79 2.83 11.82
CA ARG A 111 -15.28 1.48 12.16
C ARG A 111 -16.77 1.47 12.48
N THR A 112 -17.26 2.48 13.19
CA THR A 112 -18.66 2.57 13.64
C THR A 112 -19.60 3.21 12.61
N GLN A 113 -19.09 4.10 11.77
CA GLN A 113 -19.89 4.82 10.78
C GLN A 113 -20.40 3.89 9.66
N LYS A 114 -21.71 3.94 9.42
CA LYS A 114 -22.33 3.32 8.24
C LYS A 114 -21.87 4.03 6.98
N GLY A 115 -21.60 3.26 5.93
CA GLY A 115 -21.15 3.80 4.65
C GLY A 115 -21.85 3.15 3.47
N ASN A 116 -21.56 3.68 2.29
CA ASN A 116 -22.14 3.22 1.04
C ASN A 116 -21.17 2.26 0.36
N LYS A 117 -21.63 1.05 0.04
CA LYS A 117 -20.87 0.11 -0.79
C LYS A 117 -20.73 0.67 -2.20
N LYS A 118 -19.51 0.72 -2.70
CA LYS A 118 -19.16 1.20 -4.04
C LYS A 118 -18.08 0.31 -4.62
N SER A 119 -17.84 0.48 -5.91
CA SER A 119 -16.77 -0.23 -6.60
C SER A 119 -15.97 0.68 -7.51
N TYR A 120 -14.71 0.33 -7.69
CA TYR A 120 -13.78 0.98 -8.61
C TYR A 120 -13.28 -0.05 -9.62
N THR A 121 -13.47 0.22 -10.91
CA THR A 121 -12.94 -0.62 -11.98
C THR A 121 -11.62 -0.06 -12.47
N CYS A 122 -10.60 -0.91 -12.52
CA CYS A 122 -9.23 -0.55 -12.86
C CYS A 122 -8.61 -1.61 -13.76
N ASN A 123 -7.66 -1.19 -14.59
CA ASN A 123 -6.70 -2.10 -15.19
C ASN A 123 -5.43 -2.08 -14.32
N PRO A 124 -5.05 -3.17 -13.62
CA PRO A 124 -3.83 -3.20 -12.82
C PRO A 124 -2.57 -3.03 -13.68
N ARG A 125 -2.66 -3.25 -15.00
CA ARG A 125 -1.56 -3.04 -15.96
C ARG A 125 -1.44 -1.61 -16.48
N ARG A 126 -2.30 -0.68 -16.05
CA ARG A 126 -2.39 0.66 -16.65
C ARG A 126 -1.04 1.39 -16.74
N PHE A 127 -0.16 1.15 -15.78
CA PHE A 127 1.19 1.71 -15.72
C PHE A 127 2.28 0.62 -15.70
N ALA A 128 1.97 -0.61 -16.13
CA ALA A 128 2.94 -1.72 -16.08
C ALA A 128 3.99 -1.67 -17.20
N ASP A 129 3.71 -0.96 -18.29
CA ASP A 129 4.58 -0.88 -19.47
C ASP A 129 5.37 0.45 -19.50
N LEU A 130 5.68 1.01 -18.33
CA LEU A 130 6.49 2.23 -18.22
C LEU A 130 7.96 1.96 -18.56
N GLY A 131 8.57 2.89 -19.28
CA GLY A 131 9.97 2.87 -19.67
C GLY A 131 10.87 3.57 -18.65
N HIS A 132 12.19 3.53 -18.91
CA HIS A 132 13.18 4.20 -18.07
C HIS A 132 12.86 5.69 -17.83
N ASP A 133 12.45 6.40 -18.88
CA ASP A 133 12.20 7.85 -18.85
C ASP A 133 11.03 8.22 -17.92
N ASP A 134 10.03 7.34 -17.77
CA ASP A 134 8.90 7.54 -16.86
C ASP A 134 9.33 7.55 -15.39
N TYR A 135 10.37 6.75 -15.06
CA TYR A 135 10.95 6.66 -13.72
C TYR A 135 12.04 7.69 -13.47
N GLN A 136 12.74 8.12 -14.52
CA GLN A 136 13.94 8.97 -14.42
C GLN A 136 13.70 10.23 -13.58
N LYS A 137 12.52 10.85 -13.72
CA LYS A 137 12.18 12.05 -12.95
C LYS A 137 12.21 11.84 -11.43
N PHE A 138 11.98 10.61 -10.95
CA PHE A 138 12.02 10.27 -9.53
C PHE A 138 13.44 9.97 -9.03
N ALA A 139 14.40 9.72 -9.92
CA ALA A 139 15.80 9.53 -9.53
C ALA A 139 16.51 10.84 -9.15
N PHE A 140 16.02 12.00 -9.64
CA PHE A 140 16.63 13.30 -9.35
C PHE A 140 16.43 13.73 -7.88
N ALA A 141 17.50 14.21 -7.24
CA ALA A 141 17.50 14.63 -5.83
C ALA A 141 16.63 15.88 -5.58
N GLU A 142 16.44 16.69 -6.62
CA GLU A 142 15.58 17.88 -6.65
C GLU A 142 14.11 17.50 -6.63
N ASN A 143 13.75 16.31 -7.12
CA ASN A 143 12.36 15.87 -7.14
C ASN A 143 11.87 15.58 -5.72
N LYS A 144 10.95 16.43 -5.25
CA LYS A 144 10.30 16.32 -3.94
C LYS A 144 8.98 15.57 -3.98
N ASP A 145 8.50 15.17 -5.18
CA ASP A 145 7.30 14.36 -5.34
C ASP A 145 7.60 12.90 -4.99
N LYS A 146 7.52 12.63 -3.68
CA LYS A 146 7.88 11.35 -3.07
C LYS A 146 6.74 10.86 -2.17
N ILE A 147 6.71 9.56 -1.93
CA ILE A 147 5.91 8.90 -0.91
C ILE A 147 6.63 9.10 0.43
N LEU A 148 6.01 9.86 1.31
CA LEU A 148 6.36 9.90 2.72
C LEU A 148 5.69 8.70 3.41
N VAL A 149 6.50 7.84 4.00
CA VAL A 149 5.99 6.72 4.81
C VAL A 149 5.96 7.12 6.28
N LYS A 150 4.91 6.76 7.02
CA LYS A 150 4.88 6.89 8.48
C LYS A 150 4.31 5.62 9.08
N SER A 151 4.83 5.19 10.23
CA SER A 151 4.20 4.16 11.05
C SER A 151 3.58 4.80 12.30
N LYS A 152 2.30 4.54 12.57
CA LYS A 152 1.65 4.95 13.82
C LYS A 152 0.38 4.14 14.09
N TYR A 153 0.22 3.67 15.34
CA TYR A 153 -0.98 2.96 15.80
C TYR A 153 -1.29 1.67 15.01
N GLU A 154 -0.26 0.86 14.75
CA GLU A 154 -0.35 -0.37 13.93
C GLU A 154 -0.91 -0.06 12.53
N THR A 155 -0.38 1.00 11.92
CA THR A 155 -0.81 1.48 10.61
C THR A 155 0.37 2.13 9.89
N LEU A 156 0.62 1.68 8.67
CA LEU A 156 1.52 2.34 7.73
C LEU A 156 0.74 3.36 6.89
N PHE A 157 1.25 4.58 6.83
CA PHE A 157 0.71 5.65 6.01
C PHE A 157 1.62 5.86 4.81
N LEU A 158 1.07 5.74 3.61
CA LEU A 158 1.72 6.14 2.36
C LEU A 158 1.11 7.48 1.93
N ILE A 159 1.90 8.54 2.03
CA ILE A 159 1.46 9.90 1.74
C ILE A 159 2.20 10.38 0.49
N GLY A 160 1.49 10.48 -0.62
CA GLY A 160 2.09 10.79 -1.93
C GLY A 160 1.22 11.72 -2.77
N SER A 161 1.68 12.05 -3.97
CA SER A 161 0.87 12.74 -4.97
C SER A 161 0.20 11.75 -5.93
N LYS A 162 -0.63 12.29 -6.83
CA LYS A 162 -1.13 11.54 -7.99
C LYS A 162 0.00 10.87 -8.78
N SER A 163 1.04 11.63 -9.16
CA SER A 163 2.05 11.11 -10.10
C SER A 163 2.87 9.99 -9.49
N VAL A 164 3.28 10.11 -8.23
CA VAL A 164 4.10 9.08 -7.58
C VAL A 164 3.29 7.80 -7.36
N PHE A 165 2.01 7.89 -7.02
CA PHE A 165 1.16 6.70 -6.89
C PHE A 165 0.88 6.02 -8.24
N GLU A 166 0.64 6.79 -9.31
CA GLU A 166 0.45 6.24 -10.65
C GLU A 166 1.68 5.45 -11.11
N VAL A 167 2.87 6.05 -11.00
CA VAL A 167 4.11 5.42 -11.48
C VAL A 167 4.52 4.24 -10.60
N ALA A 168 4.42 4.36 -9.26
CA ALA A 168 4.72 3.25 -8.35
C ALA A 168 3.78 2.04 -8.57
N SER A 169 2.49 2.29 -8.91
CA SER A 169 1.54 1.21 -9.19
C SER A 169 1.98 0.28 -10.32
N GLY A 170 2.80 0.81 -11.24
CA GLY A 170 3.34 0.07 -12.39
C GLY A 170 4.22 -1.11 -12.04
N LEU A 171 4.82 -1.11 -10.84
CA LEU A 171 5.75 -2.17 -10.43
C LEU A 171 5.04 -3.43 -9.90
N PHE A 172 3.81 -3.32 -9.42
CA PHE A 172 3.18 -4.42 -8.68
C PHE A 172 2.58 -5.48 -9.58
N GLU A 173 2.01 -5.11 -10.72
CA GLU A 173 1.41 -6.08 -11.64
C GLU A 173 2.48 -6.98 -12.31
N PRO A 174 3.62 -6.47 -12.82
CA PRO A 174 4.71 -7.31 -13.30
C PRO A 174 5.22 -8.27 -12.21
N LEU A 175 5.44 -7.76 -10.99
CA LEU A 175 5.83 -8.58 -9.84
C LEU A 175 4.81 -9.69 -9.56
N SER A 176 3.52 -9.36 -9.58
CA SER A 176 2.43 -10.32 -9.33
C SER A 176 2.44 -11.52 -10.28
N ARG A 177 2.88 -11.33 -11.54
CA ARG A 177 2.94 -12.39 -12.55
C ARG A 177 4.22 -13.21 -12.46
N ALA A 178 5.34 -12.54 -12.21
CA ALA A 178 6.66 -13.16 -12.26
C ALA A 178 6.99 -13.90 -10.95
N GLY A 179 6.49 -13.43 -9.81
CA GLY A 179 6.97 -13.84 -8.49
C GLY A 179 6.91 -15.34 -8.22
N ALA A 180 5.79 -16.00 -8.56
CA ALA A 180 5.67 -17.45 -8.40
C ALA A 180 6.71 -18.23 -9.23
N GLY A 181 7.01 -17.74 -10.43
CA GLY A 181 7.98 -18.37 -11.34
C GLY A 181 9.42 -18.14 -10.90
N GLU A 182 9.73 -16.97 -10.35
CA GLU A 182 11.05 -16.69 -9.78
C GLU A 182 11.33 -17.54 -8.55
N TYR A 183 10.37 -17.62 -7.63
CA TYR A 183 10.49 -18.43 -6.43
C TYR A 183 10.73 -19.92 -6.76
N ARG A 184 9.95 -20.49 -7.69
CA ARG A 184 10.13 -21.89 -8.08
C ARG A 184 11.48 -22.18 -8.74
N ARG A 185 12.07 -21.21 -9.45
CA ARG A 185 13.35 -21.40 -10.15
C ARG A 185 14.54 -21.24 -9.23
N ASN A 186 14.49 -20.24 -8.35
CA ASN A 186 15.66 -19.77 -7.62
C ASN A 186 15.56 -20.00 -6.11
N GLY A 187 14.40 -20.41 -5.59
CA GLY A 187 14.12 -20.47 -4.14
C GLY A 187 14.09 -19.11 -3.44
N GLY A 188 14.37 -18.02 -4.17
CA GLY A 188 14.39 -16.64 -3.70
C GLY A 188 13.06 -15.92 -3.92
N HIS A 189 12.84 -14.87 -3.15
CA HIS A 189 11.62 -14.07 -3.18
C HIS A 189 11.76 -12.91 -4.16
N ALA A 190 10.81 -12.78 -5.09
CA ALA A 190 10.79 -11.68 -6.04
C ALA A 190 10.25 -10.44 -5.34
N HIS A 191 10.94 -9.31 -5.47
CA HIS A 191 10.55 -8.08 -4.82
C HIS A 191 10.90 -6.87 -5.68
N VAL A 192 10.25 -5.75 -5.40
CA VAL A 192 10.57 -4.45 -5.98
C VAL A 192 10.84 -3.43 -4.87
N HIS A 193 11.89 -2.66 -5.08
CA HIS A 193 12.24 -1.53 -4.22
C HIS A 193 11.57 -0.25 -4.73
N LEU A 194 10.85 0.45 -3.85
CA LEU A 194 10.22 1.74 -4.12
C LEU A 194 11.09 2.89 -3.62
N ASP A 195 12.37 2.65 -3.36
CA ASP A 195 13.30 3.62 -2.77
C ASP A 195 13.44 4.89 -3.63
N ILE A 196 13.29 4.76 -4.96
CA ILE A 196 13.26 5.91 -5.87
C ILE A 196 12.01 6.76 -5.70
N PHE A 197 10.93 6.23 -5.12
CA PHE A 197 9.69 6.95 -4.85
C PHE A 197 9.58 7.47 -3.44
N THR A 198 10.38 6.99 -2.49
CA THR A 198 10.27 7.39 -1.07
C THR A 198 11.14 8.59 -0.72
N GLY A 199 10.87 9.17 0.44
CA GLY A 199 11.71 10.23 1.00
C GLY A 199 13.14 9.76 1.28
N LYS A 200 14.09 10.72 1.33
CA LYS A 200 15.48 10.44 1.69
C LYS A 200 15.53 9.72 3.05
N HIS A 201 16.24 8.60 3.13
CA HIS A 201 16.34 7.73 4.32
C HIS A 201 15.09 6.90 4.66
N GLN A 202 14.14 6.76 3.72
CA GLN A 202 13.04 5.81 3.85
C GLN A 202 13.12 4.76 2.75
N GLY A 203 12.94 3.49 3.10
CA GLY A 203 12.80 2.40 2.16
C GLY A 203 11.41 1.79 2.20
N LEU A 204 10.89 1.41 1.05
CA LEU A 204 9.64 0.67 0.94
C LEU A 204 9.85 -0.46 -0.07
N CYS A 205 9.74 -1.70 0.38
CA CYS A 205 9.84 -2.87 -0.46
C CYS A 205 8.47 -3.54 -0.62
N VAL A 206 8.16 -4.00 -1.83
CA VAL A 206 6.99 -4.86 -2.07
C VAL A 206 7.48 -6.22 -2.54
N ASP A 207 7.09 -7.28 -1.84
CA ASP A 207 7.56 -8.64 -2.06
C ASP A 207 6.40 -9.57 -2.43
N TYR A 208 6.66 -10.49 -3.35
CA TYR A 208 5.73 -11.54 -3.71
C TYR A 208 5.73 -12.63 -2.62
N TYR A 209 4.59 -12.77 -1.97
CA TYR A 209 4.38 -13.76 -0.90
C TYR A 209 3.16 -14.62 -1.20
N ASP A 210 3.40 -15.91 -1.36
CA ASP A 210 2.35 -16.93 -1.42
C ASP A 210 2.66 -17.98 -0.36
N LYS A 211 1.81 -18.02 0.68
CA LYS A 211 1.97 -18.94 1.82
C LYS A 211 2.09 -20.40 1.39
N ALA A 212 1.29 -20.84 0.41
CA ALA A 212 1.31 -22.22 -0.04
C ALA A 212 2.61 -22.56 -0.80
N LEU A 213 3.25 -21.56 -1.38
CA LEU A 213 4.53 -21.69 -2.06
C LEU A 213 5.71 -21.62 -1.08
N TRP A 214 5.64 -20.76 -0.08
CA TRP A 214 6.70 -20.56 0.91
C TRP A 214 6.80 -21.71 1.91
N ASN A 215 5.66 -22.29 2.30
CA ASN A 215 5.59 -23.42 3.24
C ASN A 215 6.08 -24.76 2.65
N LYS A 216 6.48 -24.80 1.37
CA LYS A 216 7.02 -26.00 0.72
C LYS A 216 8.54 -26.13 0.85
N LYS A 217 9.17 -25.30 1.69
CA LYS A 217 10.59 -25.43 2.03
C LYS A 217 10.84 -26.65 2.92
#